data_AF-A0A953RAV2-F1
#
_entry.id   AF-A0A953RAV2-F1
#
_cell.length_a   1.000
_cell.length_b   1.000
_cell.length_c   1.000
_cell.angle_alpha   90.00
_cell.angle_beta   90.00
_cell.angle_gamma   90.00
#
_symmetry.space_group_name_H-M   'P 1'
#
loop_
_entity.id
_entity.type
_entity.pdbx_description
1 polymer ?
#
loop_
_entity_poly.entity_id
_entity_poly.type
_entity_poly.pdbx_seq_one_letter_code
_entity_poly.pdbx_strand_id
1 'polypeptide(L)'
;MTAPPVDVHTYYRQITDVDIGEVARELLGGRIAQDSRQTLFCDCPNHRSQSHRSLHIMLDKQGWYCFGCGVGGDVLQLVEFVHDGAVTRGQSGGGQRSRRFGNAEAANWLGKDQGNREREVVLLGACLHSHPQELKSRTSSDINLLRAKNGLDNGVHFRARDFLAARAGLPPLSKLASGSPEAAEEAHQLTLRVHEALTALAEIYHQRLIGNAEVLTWFRDKYGIGQETIERLKIGFADTGDPGAARLLMEGPGAFTMRELAAAAFRPTAQDGLVPSFDGRIVFPYWSRGRVVFMIGRRTPWTPDHDWEKSKYKKLAVRNDRNHSHVAPCIRNDVLYNEDVLLTRPERIIITEGVTDCISLMEHGFPVVSPVTVQIREADWERLLPKLAGVKTVFICQDNEVSKAGMTGALRTARILAEHGILTTLAILPLGEKQQEARRQLREQFGVGASDDAKSLPLEAEALLADAKIDVNEFFASGKTAADFEAILEAAQTPVELAIGELSAETPEADLGRLLDPILAEVRRLDPIEQDRHLRLIQQRVGKGRVPVSVLRRQMKVVEISRKGTGKRSRASGRGPAAVAAINENDSGD
;
A
#
# COMPACT_ATOMS: atom_id res chain seq x y z
N MET A 1 -25.54 8.57 24.51
CA MET A 1 -24.52 7.82 23.75
C MET A 1 -23.36 8.76 23.50
N THR A 2 -22.26 8.60 24.23
CA THR A 2 -21.03 9.36 23.99
C THR A 2 -20.47 8.96 22.63
N ALA A 3 -20.12 9.93 21.79
CA ALA A 3 -19.43 9.64 20.53
C ALA A 3 -18.17 8.81 20.80
N PRO A 4 -17.82 7.84 19.95
CA PRO A 4 -16.60 7.07 20.12
C PRO A 4 -15.39 8.02 20.17
N PRO A 5 -14.37 7.72 20.99
CA PRO A 5 -13.17 8.54 21.08
C PRO A 5 -12.53 8.66 19.69
N VAL A 6 -12.18 9.90 19.30
CA VAL A 6 -11.58 10.13 17.99
C VAL A 6 -10.20 9.50 17.92
N ASP A 7 -10.03 8.59 16.95
CA ASP A 7 -8.73 8.06 16.59
C ASP A 7 -7.89 9.18 15.94
N VAL A 8 -6.98 9.76 16.72
CA VAL A 8 -6.07 10.84 16.32
C VAL A 8 -5.35 10.50 15.01
N HIS A 9 -4.92 9.25 14.85
CA HIS A 9 -4.23 8.84 13.63
C HIS A 9 -5.16 8.92 12.41
N THR A 10 -6.39 8.44 12.53
CA THR A 10 -7.38 8.55 11.45
C THR A 10 -7.74 10.01 11.15
N TYR A 11 -7.87 10.87 12.18
CA TYR A 11 -8.09 12.30 12.00
C TYR A 11 -6.97 12.95 11.17
N TYR A 12 -5.69 12.76 11.56
CA TYR A 12 -4.56 13.34 10.84
C TYR A 12 -4.39 12.75 9.43
N ARG A 13 -4.75 11.47 9.22
CA ARG A 13 -4.79 10.87 7.90
C ARG A 13 -5.83 11.57 7.01
N GLN A 14 -7.03 11.82 7.51
CA GLN A 14 -8.10 12.45 6.73
C GLN A 14 -7.78 13.89 6.33
N ILE A 15 -7.21 14.69 7.23
CA ILE A 15 -6.83 16.08 6.88
C ILE A 15 -5.62 16.14 5.93
N THR A 16 -4.75 15.12 5.95
CA THR A 16 -3.61 15.01 5.01
C THR A 16 -3.97 14.33 3.68
N ASP A 17 -5.19 13.78 3.56
CA ASP A 17 -5.76 13.27 2.31
C ASP A 17 -6.32 14.40 1.41
N VAL A 18 -6.34 15.65 1.89
CA VAL A 18 -6.68 16.83 1.09
C VAL A 18 -5.63 17.04 -0.02
N ASP A 19 -6.09 17.34 -1.24
CA ASP A 19 -5.24 17.52 -2.41
C ASP A 19 -4.27 18.71 -2.22
N ILE A 20 -2.96 18.44 -2.24
CA ILE A 20 -1.93 19.45 -2.04
C ILE A 20 -1.93 20.50 -3.16
N GLY A 21 -2.35 20.13 -4.37
CA GLY A 21 -2.44 21.03 -5.51
C GLY A 21 -3.58 22.03 -5.36
N GLU A 22 -4.73 21.61 -4.84
CA GLU A 22 -5.82 22.52 -4.47
C GLU A 22 -5.37 23.51 -3.39
N VAL A 23 -4.74 23.01 -2.32
CA VAL A 23 -4.23 23.84 -1.22
C VAL A 23 -3.13 24.79 -1.70
N ALA A 24 -2.20 24.32 -2.53
CA ALA A 24 -1.13 25.15 -3.08
C ALA A 24 -1.68 26.24 -4.01
N ARG A 25 -2.66 25.94 -4.86
CA ARG A 25 -3.28 26.95 -5.74
C ARG A 25 -4.04 28.01 -4.95
N GLU A 26 -4.64 27.64 -3.82
CA GLU A 26 -5.29 28.58 -2.90
C GLU A 26 -4.26 29.47 -2.19
N LEU A 27 -3.25 28.87 -1.54
CA LEU A 27 -2.32 29.60 -0.68
C LEU A 27 -1.20 30.33 -1.45
N LEU A 28 -0.81 29.82 -2.61
CA LEU A 28 0.33 30.30 -3.39
C LEU A 28 -0.07 30.83 -4.77
N GLY A 29 -1.36 31.02 -5.07
CA GLY A 29 -1.83 31.37 -6.43
C GLY A 29 -1.05 32.51 -7.11
N GLY A 30 -0.77 33.60 -6.39
CA GLY A 30 0.02 34.73 -6.92
C GLY A 30 1.53 34.50 -7.04
N ARG A 31 2.02 33.33 -6.61
CA ARG A 31 3.43 32.91 -6.60
C ARG A 31 3.71 31.73 -7.51
N ILE A 32 2.71 31.17 -8.19
CA ILE A 32 2.91 30.07 -9.15
C ILE A 32 3.59 30.63 -10.39
N ALA A 33 4.85 30.23 -10.59
CA ALA A 33 5.65 30.62 -11.74
C ALA A 33 5.47 29.67 -12.93
N GLN A 34 5.09 28.41 -12.67
CA GLN A 34 4.78 27.42 -13.69
C GLN A 34 3.84 26.35 -13.12
N ASP A 35 2.75 26.05 -13.84
CA ASP A 35 1.84 24.94 -13.55
C ASP A 35 2.05 23.86 -14.61
N SER A 36 2.41 22.65 -14.19
CA SER A 36 2.49 21.47 -15.03
C SER A 36 1.61 20.37 -14.46
N ARG A 37 1.27 19.37 -15.27
CA ARG A 37 0.40 18.25 -14.85
C ARG A 37 0.88 17.55 -13.57
N GLN A 38 2.19 17.48 -13.34
CA GLN A 38 2.78 16.75 -12.20
C GLN A 38 3.38 17.67 -11.14
N THR A 39 3.68 18.93 -11.45
CA THR A 39 4.41 19.80 -10.53
C THR A 39 4.02 21.26 -10.68
N LEU A 40 3.79 21.94 -9.56
CA LEU A 40 3.73 23.40 -9.49
C LEU A 40 5.11 23.93 -9.08
N PHE A 41 5.67 24.83 -9.87
CA PHE A 41 6.87 25.57 -9.50
C PHE A 41 6.44 26.95 -9.00
N CYS A 42 6.78 27.25 -7.75
CA CYS A 42 6.36 28.45 -7.05
C CYS A 42 7.57 29.28 -6.60
N ASP A 43 7.37 30.59 -6.52
CA ASP A 43 8.25 31.48 -5.79
C ASP A 43 8.04 31.28 -4.30
N CYS A 44 9.12 31.00 -3.57
CA CYS A 44 9.00 30.66 -2.17
C CYS A 44 8.58 31.89 -1.34
N PRO A 45 7.60 31.79 -0.44
CA PRO A 45 7.23 32.90 0.43
C PRO A 45 8.31 33.24 1.47
N ASN A 46 9.22 32.30 1.76
CA ASN A 46 10.15 32.37 2.89
C ASN A 46 11.62 32.64 2.49
N HIS A 47 11.93 32.72 1.19
CA HIS A 47 13.22 33.23 0.71
C HIS A 47 13.06 33.84 -0.69
N ARG A 48 14.03 34.66 -1.11
CA ARG A 48 14.08 35.18 -2.49
C ARG A 48 14.99 34.30 -3.34
N SER A 49 14.46 33.71 -4.40
CA SER A 49 15.23 32.99 -5.41
C SER A 49 15.32 33.81 -6.69
N GLN A 50 16.47 33.77 -7.38
CA GLN A 50 16.60 34.37 -8.72
C GLN A 50 15.71 33.67 -9.75
N SER A 51 15.50 32.35 -9.60
CA SER A 51 14.67 31.58 -10.54
C SER A 51 13.17 31.78 -10.31
N HIS A 52 12.75 32.31 -9.16
CA HIS A 52 11.36 32.32 -8.68
C HIS A 52 10.66 30.94 -8.77
N ARG A 53 11.43 29.84 -8.79
CA ARG A 53 10.96 28.45 -8.97
C ARG A 53 11.59 27.51 -7.95
N SER A 54 11.90 28.01 -6.76
CA SER A 54 12.62 27.24 -5.74
C SER A 54 11.72 26.33 -4.91
N LEU A 55 10.40 26.59 -4.87
CA LEU A 55 9.41 25.76 -4.19
C LEU A 55 8.69 24.86 -5.21
N HIS A 56 8.88 23.55 -5.10
CA HIS A 56 8.27 22.56 -5.98
C HIS A 56 7.16 21.83 -5.22
N ILE A 57 5.94 21.87 -5.74
CA ILE A 57 4.79 21.09 -5.23
C ILE A 57 4.55 19.94 -6.20
N MET A 58 4.82 18.71 -5.79
CA MET A 58 4.67 17.49 -6.59
C MET A 58 3.24 16.97 -6.41
N LEU A 59 2.42 17.15 -7.46
CA LEU A 59 0.99 16.85 -7.46
C LEU A 59 0.72 15.34 -7.47
N ASP A 60 1.55 14.59 -8.17
CA ASP A 60 1.49 13.13 -8.22
C ASP A 60 1.83 12.48 -6.88
N LYS A 61 2.74 13.10 -6.11
CA LYS A 61 3.24 12.57 -4.84
C LYS A 61 2.59 13.18 -3.61
N GLN A 62 1.73 14.17 -3.82
CA GLN A 62 1.03 14.89 -2.76
C GLN A 62 2.00 15.42 -1.68
N GLY A 63 3.11 16.00 -2.14
CA GLY A 63 4.13 16.58 -1.27
C GLY A 63 4.92 17.70 -1.94
N TRP A 64 5.83 18.31 -1.19
CA TRP A 64 6.54 19.49 -1.65
C TRP A 64 7.97 19.56 -1.12
N TYR A 65 8.81 20.31 -1.82
CA TYR A 65 10.15 20.63 -1.38
C TYR A 65 10.58 22.02 -1.87
N CYS A 66 11.19 22.78 -0.97
CA CYS A 66 11.82 24.04 -1.29
C CYS A 66 13.33 23.90 -1.34
N PHE A 67 13.93 24.03 -2.52
CA PHE A 67 15.38 23.89 -2.71
C PHE A 67 16.20 25.03 -2.09
N GLY A 68 15.63 26.23 -1.98
CA GLY A 68 16.31 27.36 -1.31
C GLY A 68 16.32 27.24 0.21
N CYS A 69 15.17 26.93 0.82
CA CYS A 69 15.04 26.75 2.27
C CYS A 69 15.54 25.38 2.76
N GLY A 70 15.59 24.38 1.86
CA GLY A 70 15.93 23.00 2.20
C GLY A 70 14.93 22.39 3.18
N VAL A 71 13.63 22.56 2.93
CA VAL A 71 12.53 22.00 3.73
C VAL A 71 11.43 21.47 2.82
N GLY A 72 10.67 20.49 3.29
CA GLY A 72 9.57 19.89 2.56
C GLY A 72 8.69 19.05 3.48
N GLY A 73 7.64 18.45 2.92
CA GLY A 73 6.71 17.61 3.65
C GLY A 73 5.44 17.33 2.86
N ASP A 74 4.39 16.96 3.57
CA ASP A 74 3.04 16.78 3.02
C ASP A 74 2.26 18.11 3.03
N VAL A 75 0.97 18.04 2.69
CA VAL A 75 0.05 19.18 2.66
C VAL A 75 -0.04 19.92 4.00
N LEU A 76 0.06 19.22 5.15
CA LEU A 76 0.03 19.86 6.46
C LEU A 76 1.27 20.72 6.67
N GLN A 77 2.46 20.19 6.40
CA GLN A 77 3.68 20.98 6.47
C GLN A 77 3.71 22.10 5.43
N LEU A 78 3.03 21.96 4.28
CA LEU A 78 2.92 23.04 3.31
C LEU A 78 2.17 24.23 3.91
N VAL A 79 1.03 23.98 4.56
CA VAL A 79 0.22 25.02 5.20
C VAL A 79 1.02 25.72 6.31
N GLU A 80 1.70 24.94 7.17
CA GLU A 80 2.59 25.49 8.21
C GLU A 80 3.68 26.38 7.60
N PHE A 81 4.35 25.89 6.55
CA PHE A 81 5.45 26.59 5.90
C PHE A 81 4.98 27.89 5.24
N VAL A 82 3.83 27.88 4.57
CA VAL A 82 3.33 29.06 3.85
C VAL A 82 2.83 30.13 4.83
N HIS A 83 2.20 29.74 5.93
CA HIS A 83 1.65 30.69 6.90
C HIS A 83 2.70 31.25 7.86
N ASP A 84 3.63 30.42 8.33
CA ASP A 84 4.48 30.78 9.47
C ASP A 84 5.99 30.62 9.19
N GLY A 85 6.37 30.15 7.99
CA GLY A 85 7.77 30.00 7.58
C GLY A 85 8.52 28.87 8.27
N ALA A 86 7.84 28.07 9.09
CA ALA A 86 8.36 26.93 9.83
C ALA A 86 7.52 25.68 9.54
N VAL A 87 8.10 24.51 9.80
CA VAL A 87 7.38 23.22 9.71
C VAL A 87 7.53 22.48 11.02
N THR A 88 6.47 21.81 11.45
CA THR A 88 6.50 20.93 12.60
C THR A 88 7.33 19.70 12.24
N ARG A 89 8.56 19.64 12.75
CA ARG A 89 9.38 18.42 12.72
C ARG A 89 9.01 17.55 13.92
N GLY A 90 8.96 16.23 13.75
CA GLY A 90 9.03 15.33 14.91
C GLY A 90 10.25 15.72 15.72
N GLN A 91 10.06 16.03 17.02
CA GLN A 91 11.13 16.59 17.86
C GLN A 91 12.36 15.67 17.88
N SER A 92 13.38 16.02 17.10
CA SER A 92 14.73 15.48 17.24
C SER A 92 15.45 16.34 18.28
N GLY A 93 15.68 15.78 19.45
CA GLY A 93 16.28 16.49 20.57
C GLY A 93 17.65 17.09 20.24
N GLY A 94 17.82 18.35 20.64
CA GLY A 94 19.08 18.91 21.15
C GLY A 94 20.26 19.09 20.19
N GLY A 95 20.39 20.31 19.65
CA GLY A 95 21.69 20.96 19.56
C GLY A 95 22.35 21.06 18.17
N GLN A 96 22.46 22.31 17.73
CA GLN A 96 23.40 22.87 16.75
C GLN A 96 23.10 22.70 15.25
N ARG A 97 22.97 23.89 14.64
CA ARG A 97 23.10 24.26 13.22
C ARG A 97 22.24 23.44 12.24
N SER A 98 21.25 24.14 11.67
CA SER A 98 20.48 23.78 10.48
C SER A 98 21.18 22.74 9.60
N ARG A 99 20.88 21.45 9.82
CA ARG A 99 21.13 20.47 8.78
C ARG A 99 20.09 20.73 7.69
N ARG A 100 20.60 21.05 6.51
CA ARG A 100 19.88 20.98 5.23
C ARG A 100 19.16 19.63 5.19
N PHE A 101 17.87 19.60 4.83
CA PHE A 101 17.29 18.38 4.30
C PHE A 101 18.21 17.87 3.18
N GLY A 102 18.62 16.61 3.25
CA GLY A 102 19.64 16.06 2.34
C GLY A 102 19.07 15.88 0.94
N ASN A 103 19.92 15.99 -0.08
CA ASN A 103 19.56 15.69 -1.47
C ASN A 103 18.96 14.27 -1.66
N ALA A 104 19.23 13.33 -0.74
CA ALA A 104 18.69 11.97 -0.76
C ALA A 104 17.19 11.88 -0.39
N GLU A 105 16.70 12.70 0.55
CA GLU A 105 15.27 12.75 0.88
C GLU A 105 14.49 13.51 -0.17
N ALA A 106 15.07 14.59 -0.72
CA ALA A 106 14.53 15.26 -1.90
C ALA A 106 14.45 14.28 -3.09
N ALA A 107 15.41 13.38 -3.28
CA ALA A 107 15.38 12.37 -4.34
C ALA A 107 14.22 11.36 -4.17
N ASN A 108 13.87 10.97 -2.93
CA ASN A 108 12.70 10.10 -2.66
C ASN A 108 11.39 10.78 -3.07
N TRP A 109 11.28 12.09 -2.85
CA TRP A 109 10.14 12.88 -3.32
C TRP A 109 10.21 13.20 -4.81
N LEU A 110 11.39 13.35 -5.42
CA LEU A 110 11.48 13.83 -6.80
C LEU A 110 11.41 12.70 -7.82
N GLY A 111 11.80 11.46 -7.47
CA GLY A 111 11.93 10.37 -8.43
C GLY A 111 12.97 10.72 -9.50
N LYS A 112 13.69 9.73 -10.04
CA LYS A 112 14.61 9.98 -11.15
C LYS A 112 13.91 9.98 -12.52
N ASP A 113 12.59 10.00 -12.56
CA ASP A 113 11.82 10.00 -13.81
C ASP A 113 11.59 11.41 -14.33
N GLN A 114 12.60 11.91 -15.03
CA GLN A 114 12.43 12.54 -16.35
C GLN A 114 13.82 12.63 -16.98
N GLY A 115 14.04 11.83 -18.02
CA GLY A 115 15.18 11.98 -18.90
C GLY A 115 15.33 13.45 -19.30
N ASN A 116 16.55 13.96 -19.17
CA ASN A 116 17.00 15.31 -19.53
C ASN A 116 17.00 16.40 -18.44
N ARG A 117 17.62 16.15 -17.27
CA ARG A 117 17.99 17.22 -16.31
C ARG A 117 19.38 17.15 -15.68
N GLU A 118 20.36 16.52 -16.34
CA GLU A 118 21.78 16.69 -15.94
C GLU A 118 22.40 18.03 -16.40
N ARG A 119 21.68 18.86 -17.16
CA ARG A 119 22.23 20.13 -17.71
C ARG A 119 21.84 21.42 -16.99
N GLU A 120 20.93 21.40 -16.01
CA GLU A 120 20.54 22.62 -15.27
C GLU A 120 21.08 22.70 -13.83
N VAL A 121 21.65 21.62 -13.28
CA VAL A 121 22.29 21.65 -11.95
C VAL A 121 23.71 22.25 -11.99
N VAL A 122 24.26 22.48 -13.19
CA VAL A 122 25.64 22.98 -13.38
C VAL A 122 25.73 24.52 -13.44
N LEU A 123 24.61 25.26 -13.48
CA LEU A 123 24.63 26.73 -13.66
C LEU A 123 24.29 27.57 -12.40
N LEU A 124 24.06 26.95 -11.24
CA LEU A 124 23.87 27.66 -9.95
C LEU A 124 25.06 27.49 -8.98
N GLY A 125 26.16 26.91 -9.44
CA GLY A 125 27.36 26.60 -8.66
C GLY A 125 28.46 27.67 -8.62
N ALA A 126 28.16 28.94 -8.91
CA ALA A 126 29.18 29.99 -9.01
C ALA A 126 28.82 31.26 -8.23
N CYS A 127 28.73 31.14 -6.89
CA CYS A 127 29.02 32.25 -5.98
C CYS A 127 29.10 31.69 -4.57
N LEU A 128 30.32 31.44 -4.06
CA LEU A 128 30.66 31.40 -2.64
C LEU A 128 32.16 31.10 -2.50
N HIS A 129 32.98 32.16 -2.54
CA HIS A 129 34.35 32.13 -2.01
C HIS A 129 34.63 33.48 -1.33
N SER A 130 34.46 33.55 0.00
CA SER A 130 35.26 34.44 0.86
C SER A 130 35.17 33.99 2.32
N HIS A 131 36.31 33.48 2.80
CA HIS A 131 36.90 33.32 4.13
C HIS A 131 36.13 33.53 5.45
N PRO A 132 36.46 32.72 6.49
CA PRO A 132 35.85 32.77 7.82
C PRO A 132 36.66 33.64 8.79
N GLN A 133 35.99 34.39 9.67
CA GLN A 133 36.43 34.61 11.06
C GLN A 133 35.35 35.33 11.89
N GLU A 134 35.37 35.04 13.20
CA GLU A 134 34.66 35.70 14.32
C GLU A 134 33.24 35.24 14.69
N LEU A 135 33.16 34.38 15.71
CA LEU A 135 32.13 34.47 16.75
C LEU A 135 32.76 34.11 18.11
N LYS A 136 33.04 35.15 18.91
CA LYS A 136 33.30 35.03 20.36
C LYS A 136 32.03 35.38 21.15
N SER A 137 31.83 34.59 22.20
CA SER A 137 31.05 34.85 23.42
C SER A 137 29.58 35.28 23.30
N ARG A 138 28.67 34.34 23.54
CA ARG A 138 27.35 34.61 24.13
C ARG A 138 27.17 33.78 25.39
N THR A 139 26.54 34.38 26.40
CA THR A 139 26.47 33.87 27.77
C THR A 139 25.35 32.83 27.95
N SER A 140 25.40 32.05 29.03
CA SER A 140 24.46 30.95 29.35
C SER A 140 22.99 31.39 29.40
N SER A 141 22.73 32.67 29.69
CA SER A 141 21.41 33.30 29.69
C SER A 141 20.81 33.47 28.29
N ASP A 142 21.62 33.75 27.27
CA ASP A 142 21.16 33.89 25.87
C ASP A 142 20.80 32.53 25.25
N ILE A 143 21.50 31.47 25.68
CA ILE A 143 21.24 30.08 25.27
C ILE A 143 19.90 29.58 25.81
N ASN A 144 19.53 29.98 27.02
CA ASN A 144 18.25 29.59 27.62
C ASN A 144 17.06 30.36 27.02
N LEU A 145 17.24 31.62 26.61
CA LEU A 145 16.20 32.37 25.89
C LEU A 145 16.00 31.83 24.45
N LEU A 146 17.05 31.31 23.81
CA LEU A 146 16.97 30.60 22.52
C LEU A 146 16.37 29.20 22.65
N ARG A 147 16.59 28.50 23.77
CA ARG A 147 15.90 27.22 24.07
C ARG A 147 14.41 27.40 24.29
N ALA A 148 13.97 28.50 24.88
CA ALA A 148 12.55 28.83 25.04
C ALA A 148 11.85 29.18 23.71
N LYS A 149 12.59 29.61 22.68
CA LYS A 149 12.07 29.88 21.32
C LYS A 149 12.09 28.66 20.37
N ASN A 150 12.64 27.52 20.82
CA ASN A 150 12.68 26.27 20.07
C ASN A 150 11.60 25.26 20.51
N GLY A 151 10.68 25.68 21.39
CA GLY A 151 9.39 25.02 21.49
C GLY A 151 8.58 25.39 20.25
N LEU A 152 8.11 24.38 19.52
CA LEU A 152 7.05 24.54 18.53
C LEU A 152 6.02 25.53 19.08
N ASP A 153 5.79 26.64 18.38
CA ASP A 153 4.58 27.38 18.65
C ASP A 153 3.44 26.47 18.21
N ASN A 154 2.87 25.72 19.15
CA ASN A 154 1.74 24.83 18.94
C ASN A 154 0.61 25.56 18.18
N GLY A 155 0.54 26.90 18.27
CA GLY A 155 -0.37 27.72 17.49
C GLY A 155 -0.18 27.64 15.97
N VAL A 156 1.04 27.40 15.45
CA VAL A 156 1.32 27.20 14.01
C VAL A 156 0.69 25.89 13.54
N HIS A 157 1.03 24.78 14.21
CA HIS A 157 0.51 23.46 13.88
C HIS A 157 -1.02 23.41 13.98
N PHE A 158 -1.59 23.98 15.05
CA PHE A 158 -3.03 23.98 15.26
C PHE A 158 -3.78 24.75 14.18
N ARG A 159 -3.27 25.91 13.76
CA ARG A 159 -3.87 26.69 12.66
C ARG A 159 -3.83 25.92 11.34
N ALA A 160 -2.70 25.30 11.01
CA ALA A 160 -2.57 24.50 9.80
C ALA A 160 -3.49 23.26 9.80
N ARG A 161 -3.54 22.56 10.93
CA ARG A 161 -4.43 21.41 11.15
C ARG A 161 -5.90 21.81 11.01
N ASP A 162 -6.32 22.88 11.67
CA ASP A 162 -7.72 23.29 11.68
C ASP A 162 -8.15 23.85 10.32
N PHE A 163 -7.23 24.48 9.58
CA PHE A 163 -7.43 24.86 8.17
C PHE A 163 -7.73 23.63 7.30
N LEU A 164 -6.91 22.58 7.39
CA LEU A 164 -7.14 21.36 6.61
C LEU A 164 -8.35 20.56 7.10
N ALA A 165 -8.66 20.58 8.40
CA ALA A 165 -9.86 19.96 8.94
C ALA A 165 -11.12 20.57 8.35
N ALA A 166 -11.19 21.91 8.28
CA ALA A 166 -12.30 22.60 7.62
C ALA A 166 -12.42 22.20 6.14
N ARG A 167 -11.29 22.05 5.43
CA ARG A 167 -11.26 21.62 4.02
C ARG A 167 -11.71 20.17 3.83
N ALA A 168 -11.40 19.30 4.80
CA ALA A 168 -11.83 17.91 4.85
C ALA A 168 -13.27 17.73 5.37
N GLY A 169 -13.96 18.81 5.75
CA GLY A 169 -15.31 18.75 6.34
C GLY A 169 -15.33 18.17 7.76
N LEU A 170 -14.18 18.17 8.45
CA LEU A 170 -14.03 17.68 9.81
C LEU A 170 -14.08 18.83 10.82
N PRO A 171 -14.71 18.64 12.00
CA PRO A 171 -14.63 19.62 13.07
C PRO A 171 -13.20 19.67 13.64
N PRO A 172 -12.79 20.81 14.24
CA PRO A 172 -11.48 20.93 14.88
C PRO A 172 -11.24 19.83 15.91
N LEU A 173 -10.00 19.33 16.01
CA LEU A 173 -9.63 18.24 16.93
C LEU A 173 -9.98 18.56 18.39
N SER A 174 -9.93 19.83 18.78
CA SER A 174 -10.33 20.32 20.10
C SER A 174 -11.80 20.05 20.47
N LYS A 175 -12.67 19.85 19.47
CA LYS A 175 -14.09 19.49 19.68
C LYS A 175 -14.35 17.99 19.63
N LEU A 176 -13.35 17.20 19.23
CA LEU A 176 -13.45 15.77 18.93
C LEU A 176 -12.73 14.90 19.95
N ALA A 177 -11.62 15.39 20.53
CA ALA A 177 -10.85 14.63 21.48
C ALA A 177 -11.69 14.36 22.75
N SER A 178 -11.81 13.08 23.12
CA SER A 178 -12.39 12.67 24.40
C SER A 178 -11.46 12.96 25.61
N GLY A 179 -10.23 13.39 25.33
CA GLY A 179 -9.22 13.85 26.29
C GLY A 179 -8.73 15.27 25.97
N SER A 180 -7.60 15.68 26.53
CA SER A 180 -7.08 17.04 26.28
C SER A 180 -6.47 17.14 24.86
N PRO A 181 -6.61 18.28 24.17
CA PRO A 181 -5.96 18.53 22.87
C PRO A 181 -4.44 18.27 22.88
N GLU A 182 -3.80 18.51 24.02
CA GLU A 182 -2.37 18.27 24.23
C GLU A 182 -2.01 16.78 24.15
N ALA A 183 -2.83 15.90 24.75
CA ALA A 183 -2.62 14.46 24.67
C ALA A 183 -2.78 13.93 23.23
N ALA A 184 -3.70 14.53 22.47
CA ALA A 184 -3.86 14.20 21.05
C ALA A 184 -2.65 14.67 20.23
N GLU A 185 -2.09 15.85 20.55
CA GLU A 185 -0.88 16.35 19.91
C GLU A 185 0.34 15.48 20.23
N GLU A 186 0.54 15.09 21.50
CA GLU A 186 1.60 14.16 21.89
C GLU A 186 1.50 12.83 21.15
N ALA A 187 0.29 12.31 20.95
CA ALA A 187 0.05 11.10 20.17
C ALA A 187 0.39 11.30 18.67
N HIS A 188 0.11 12.48 18.12
CA HIS A 188 0.50 12.82 16.75
C HIS A 188 2.02 12.97 16.60
N GLN A 189 2.69 13.65 17.53
CA GLN A 189 4.15 13.76 17.54
C GLN A 189 4.82 12.39 17.64
N LEU A 190 4.31 11.49 18.49
CA LEU A 190 4.79 10.10 18.53
C LEU A 190 4.59 9.39 17.19
N THR A 191 3.46 9.60 16.51
CA THR A 191 3.20 9.06 15.16
C THR A 191 4.26 9.51 14.16
N LEU A 192 4.60 10.81 14.15
CA LEU A 192 5.64 11.36 13.28
C LEU A 192 7.00 10.71 13.56
N ARG A 193 7.38 10.62 14.85
CA ARG A 193 8.63 10.00 15.28
C ARG A 193 8.72 8.51 14.94
N VAL A 194 7.60 7.79 15.02
CA VAL A 194 7.53 6.38 14.61
C VAL A 194 7.73 6.22 13.11
N HIS A 195 7.09 7.05 12.27
CA HIS A 195 7.30 7.00 10.81
C HIS A 195 8.72 7.42 10.41
N GLU A 196 9.32 8.39 11.11
CA GLU A 196 10.74 8.74 10.95
C GLU A 196 11.65 7.57 11.30
N ALA A 197 11.40 6.87 12.43
CA ALA A 197 12.17 5.70 12.84
C ALA A 197 12.07 4.57 11.82
N LEU A 198 10.87 4.29 11.30
CA LEU A 198 10.66 3.30 10.24
C LEU A 198 11.41 3.70 8.96
N THR A 199 11.38 4.98 8.57
CA THR A 199 12.06 5.47 7.37
C THR A 199 13.58 5.34 7.50
N ALA A 200 14.14 5.72 8.66
CA ALA A 200 15.55 5.57 8.94
C ALA A 200 15.98 4.09 9.03
N LEU A 201 15.13 3.22 9.59
CA LEU A 201 15.36 1.79 9.63
C LEU A 201 15.39 1.17 8.22
N ALA A 202 14.50 1.61 7.32
CA ALA A 202 14.50 1.18 5.93
C ALA A 202 15.83 1.53 5.23
N GLU A 203 16.37 2.73 5.48
CA GLU A 203 17.68 3.12 4.95
C GLU A 203 18.80 2.23 5.50
N ILE A 204 18.82 1.95 6.81
CA ILE A 204 19.81 1.06 7.42
C ILE A 204 19.76 -0.34 6.78
N TYR A 205 18.57 -0.92 6.64
CA TYR A 205 18.40 -2.22 5.99
C TYR A 205 18.79 -2.17 4.51
N HIS A 206 18.47 -1.09 3.81
CA HIS A 206 18.88 -0.91 2.43
C HIS A 206 20.41 -0.90 2.29
N GLN A 207 21.11 -0.13 3.13
CA GLN A 207 22.59 -0.11 3.14
C GLN A 207 23.17 -1.50 3.47
N ARG A 208 22.53 -2.26 4.36
CA ARG A 208 22.92 -3.66 4.67
C ARG A 208 22.73 -4.60 3.48
N LEU A 209 21.66 -4.44 2.70
CA LEU A 209 21.47 -5.22 1.47
C LEU A 209 22.51 -4.86 0.42
N ILE A 210 22.73 -3.58 0.15
CA ILE A 210 23.70 -3.11 -0.85
C ILE A 210 25.13 -3.50 -0.46
N GLY A 211 25.45 -3.45 0.84
CA GLY A 211 26.74 -3.87 1.38
C GLY A 211 26.96 -5.39 1.39
N ASN A 212 25.94 -6.21 1.12
CA ASN A 212 26.02 -7.66 1.13
C ASN A 212 25.80 -8.24 -0.27
N ALA A 213 26.88 -8.44 -1.00
CA ALA A 213 26.86 -8.91 -2.39
C ALA A 213 26.18 -10.29 -2.56
N GLU A 214 26.33 -11.19 -1.59
CA GLU A 214 25.75 -12.53 -1.64
C GLU A 214 24.21 -12.45 -1.57
N VAL A 215 23.68 -11.73 -0.59
CA VAL A 215 22.23 -11.56 -0.39
C VAL A 215 21.62 -10.76 -1.53
N LEU A 216 22.30 -9.72 -2.01
CA LEU A 216 21.85 -8.90 -3.13
C LEU A 216 21.76 -9.71 -4.42
N THR A 217 22.77 -10.53 -4.72
CA THR A 217 22.79 -11.40 -5.91
C THR A 217 21.65 -12.40 -5.82
N TRP A 218 21.50 -13.10 -4.69
CA TRP A 218 20.39 -14.02 -4.47
C TRP A 218 19.01 -13.37 -4.66
N PHE A 219 18.84 -12.15 -4.13
CA PHE A 219 17.58 -11.41 -4.28
C PHE A 219 17.29 -11.07 -5.75
N ARG A 220 18.29 -10.58 -6.48
CA ARG A 220 18.16 -10.20 -7.89
C ARG A 220 17.90 -11.42 -8.77
N ASP A 221 18.62 -12.51 -8.56
CA ASP A 221 18.42 -13.76 -9.32
C ASP A 221 17.02 -14.34 -9.08
N LYS A 222 16.49 -14.19 -7.87
CA LYS A 222 15.19 -14.73 -7.50
C LYS A 222 13.99 -13.96 -8.05
N TYR A 223 14.08 -12.63 -8.15
CA TYR A 223 12.93 -11.78 -8.50
C TYR A 223 13.12 -10.93 -9.76
N GLY A 224 14.35 -10.84 -10.29
CA GLY A 224 14.65 -10.01 -11.46
C GLY A 224 14.51 -8.51 -11.25
N ILE A 225 14.41 -8.03 -10.01
CA ILE A 225 14.20 -6.60 -9.70
C ILE A 225 15.50 -5.83 -9.91
N GLY A 226 15.43 -4.73 -10.66
CA GLY A 226 16.56 -3.87 -11.01
C GLY A 226 17.14 -3.08 -9.83
N GLN A 227 18.42 -2.71 -9.94
CA GLN A 227 19.14 -1.94 -8.92
C GLN A 227 18.47 -0.59 -8.63
N GLU A 228 18.01 0.11 -9.66
CA GLU A 228 17.32 1.39 -9.50
C GLU A 228 16.05 1.26 -8.66
N THR A 229 15.26 0.20 -8.89
CA THR A 229 14.05 -0.08 -8.11
C THR A 229 14.38 -0.46 -6.67
N ILE A 230 15.44 -1.24 -6.44
CA ILE A 230 15.94 -1.58 -5.10
C ILE A 230 16.31 -0.31 -4.33
N GLU A 231 17.03 0.62 -4.97
CA GLU A 231 17.41 1.92 -4.39
C GLU A 231 16.20 2.82 -4.14
N ARG A 232 15.30 2.95 -5.13
CA ARG A 232 14.11 3.81 -5.06
C ARG A 232 13.18 3.39 -3.93
N LEU A 233 12.93 2.08 -3.79
CA LEU A 233 11.98 1.55 -2.80
C LEU A 233 12.61 1.25 -1.44
N LYS A 234 13.93 1.44 -1.32
CA LYS A 234 14.73 1.10 -0.13
C LYS A 234 14.50 -0.35 0.31
N ILE A 235 14.47 -1.26 -0.66
CA ILE A 235 14.46 -2.70 -0.37
C ILE A 235 15.74 -3.00 0.39
N GLY A 236 15.62 -3.71 1.50
CA GLY A 236 16.72 -3.89 2.45
C GLY A 236 16.83 -5.29 3.02
N PHE A 237 17.88 -5.53 3.80
CA PHE A 237 18.14 -6.80 4.47
C PHE A 237 18.27 -6.56 5.98
N ALA A 238 17.42 -7.22 6.75
CA ALA A 238 17.38 -7.13 8.20
C ALA A 238 18.38 -8.10 8.84
N ASP A 239 19.67 -7.83 8.69
CA ASP A 239 20.70 -8.60 9.40
C ASP A 239 20.85 -8.16 10.87
N THR A 240 21.68 -8.87 11.63
CA THR A 240 22.05 -8.53 13.01
C THR A 240 23.46 -7.92 13.08
N GLY A 241 23.86 -7.12 12.09
CA GLY A 241 25.21 -6.53 12.04
C GLY A 241 25.54 -5.65 13.27
N ASP A 242 26.83 -5.43 13.52
CA ASP A 242 27.38 -4.60 14.60
C ASP A 242 27.99 -3.29 14.03
N PRO A 243 27.59 -2.09 14.48
CA PRO A 243 26.52 -1.83 15.45
C PRO A 243 25.12 -2.21 14.93
N GLY A 244 24.29 -2.73 15.85
CA GLY A 244 22.90 -3.09 15.59
C GLY A 244 22.04 -1.90 15.16
N ALA A 245 20.95 -2.17 14.42
CA ALA A 245 20.07 -1.13 13.88
C ALA A 245 19.49 -0.22 14.99
N ALA A 246 19.12 -0.77 16.15
CA ALA A 246 18.65 0.03 17.29
C ALA A 246 19.72 1.04 17.75
N ARG A 247 20.97 0.58 17.90
CA ARG A 247 22.10 1.42 18.32
C ARG A 247 22.37 2.52 17.30
N LEU A 248 22.40 2.19 16.01
CA LEU A 248 22.56 3.16 14.93
C LEU A 248 21.47 4.25 14.95
N LEU A 249 20.22 3.87 15.24
CA LEU A 249 19.10 4.81 15.34
C LEU A 249 19.17 5.67 16.62
N MET A 250 19.68 5.13 17.73
CA MET A 250 19.82 5.87 18.99
C MET A 250 21.01 6.84 18.98
N GLU A 251 22.10 6.49 18.30
CA GLU A 251 23.33 7.32 18.23
C GLU A 251 23.36 8.22 16.98
N GLY A 252 22.48 7.96 16.01
CA GLY A 252 22.43 8.66 14.73
C GLY A 252 21.78 10.04 14.77
N PRO A 253 21.81 10.75 13.63
CA PRO A 253 21.08 12.02 13.48
C PRO A 253 19.59 11.82 13.74
N GLY A 254 18.99 12.70 14.53
CA GLY A 254 17.59 12.55 14.93
C GLY A 254 17.33 11.43 15.94
N ALA A 255 18.39 11.03 16.66
CA ALA A 255 18.44 10.05 17.75
C ALA A 255 17.08 9.70 18.35
N PHE A 256 16.71 8.43 18.25
CA PHE A 256 15.45 7.92 18.76
C PHE A 256 15.58 7.41 20.18
N THR A 257 14.55 7.64 20.99
CA THR A 257 14.46 7.04 22.32
C THR A 257 14.08 5.56 22.21
N MET A 258 14.39 4.80 23.26
CA MET A 258 13.96 3.40 23.37
C MET A 258 12.45 3.24 23.20
N ARG A 259 11.66 4.18 23.73
CA ARG A 259 10.20 4.19 23.63
C ARG A 259 9.73 4.39 22.18
N GLU A 260 10.34 5.30 21.44
CA GLU A 260 10.01 5.55 20.03
C GLU A 260 10.33 4.32 19.16
N LEU A 261 11.49 3.71 19.37
CA LEU A 261 11.90 2.52 18.64
C LEU A 261 11.02 1.31 18.98
N ALA A 262 10.71 1.11 20.27
CA ALA A 262 9.78 0.06 20.69
C ALA A 262 8.39 0.28 20.07
N ALA A 263 7.89 1.51 20.07
CA ALA A 263 6.62 1.86 19.44
C ALA A 263 6.62 1.67 17.92
N ALA A 264 7.81 1.64 17.30
CA ALA A 264 8.01 1.43 15.88
C ALA A 264 8.16 -0.07 15.52
N ALA A 265 9.40 -0.54 15.38
CA ALA A 265 9.71 -1.84 14.80
C ALA A 265 10.64 -2.69 15.67
N PHE A 266 10.76 -2.37 16.96
CA PHE A 266 11.62 -3.09 17.88
C PHE A 266 10.81 -3.69 19.04
N ARG A 267 11.18 -4.89 19.45
CA ARG A 267 10.63 -5.54 20.64
C ARG A 267 11.52 -5.21 21.84
N PRO A 268 10.96 -4.69 22.94
CA PRO A 268 11.71 -4.51 24.17
C PRO A 268 12.06 -5.87 24.80
N THR A 269 13.21 -5.95 25.44
CA THR A 269 13.64 -7.13 26.22
C THR A 269 13.59 -6.83 27.72
N ALA A 270 13.68 -7.89 28.54
CA ALA A 270 13.64 -7.75 30.01
C ALA A 270 14.85 -7.01 30.61
N GLN A 271 15.94 -6.87 29.84
CA GLN A 271 17.16 -6.16 30.26
C GLN A 271 17.25 -4.75 29.64
N ASP A 272 16.11 -4.12 29.36
CA ASP A 272 16.01 -2.81 28.70
C ASP A 272 16.76 -2.76 27.35
N GLY A 273 16.79 -3.87 26.60
CA GLY A 273 17.33 -3.95 25.25
C GLY A 273 16.24 -3.85 24.18
N LEU A 274 16.65 -3.64 22.93
CA LEU A 274 15.76 -3.66 21.76
C LEU A 274 16.21 -4.70 20.76
N VAL A 275 15.27 -5.54 20.33
CA VAL A 275 15.49 -6.53 19.26
C VAL A 275 14.65 -6.13 18.05
N PRO A 276 15.23 -6.04 16.83
CA PRO A 276 14.46 -5.76 15.63
C PRO A 276 13.32 -6.76 15.40
N SER A 277 12.25 -6.31 14.75
CA SER A 277 11.12 -7.20 14.41
C SER A 277 11.44 -8.22 13.31
N PHE A 278 12.47 -7.96 12.51
CA PHE A 278 12.92 -8.80 11.41
C PHE A 278 14.36 -9.26 11.63
N ASP A 279 14.65 -10.50 11.24
CA ASP A 279 15.97 -11.11 11.40
C ASP A 279 16.26 -12.01 10.19
N GLY A 280 17.37 -11.75 9.49
CA GLY A 280 17.78 -12.43 8.27
C GLY A 280 16.73 -12.36 7.14
N ARG A 281 15.96 -11.28 7.01
CA ARG A 281 14.87 -11.15 6.02
C ARG A 281 15.10 -10.02 5.02
N ILE A 282 14.67 -10.22 3.78
CA ILE A 282 14.51 -9.10 2.83
C ILE A 282 13.29 -8.28 3.27
N VAL A 283 13.47 -7.00 3.52
CA VAL A 283 12.44 -6.07 3.98
C VAL A 283 11.92 -5.23 2.83
N PHE A 284 10.60 -5.16 2.71
CA PHE A 284 9.88 -4.28 1.78
C PHE A 284 9.16 -3.17 2.57
N PRO A 285 9.64 -1.91 2.52
CA PRO A 285 8.99 -0.78 3.15
C PRO A 285 7.71 -0.37 2.42
N TYR A 286 6.67 -0.01 3.18
CA TYR A 286 5.42 0.55 2.65
C TYR A 286 5.48 2.05 2.81
N TRP A 287 5.48 2.74 1.67
CA TRP A 287 5.56 4.17 1.60
C TRP A 287 4.16 4.79 1.62
N SER A 288 4.03 5.87 2.37
CA SER A 288 2.93 6.82 2.21
C SER A 288 3.47 8.23 2.35
N ARG A 289 3.27 9.05 1.31
CA ARG A 289 3.69 10.46 1.25
C ARG A 289 5.15 10.62 1.69
N GLY A 290 6.04 9.87 1.05
CA GLY A 290 7.49 9.96 1.26
C GLY A 290 8.00 9.45 2.62
N ARG A 291 7.15 8.83 3.45
CA ARG A 291 7.56 8.19 4.71
C ARG A 291 7.18 6.72 4.73
N VAL A 292 7.95 5.91 5.45
CA VAL A 292 7.62 4.51 5.68
C VAL A 292 6.60 4.42 6.83
N VAL A 293 5.46 3.80 6.55
CA VAL A 293 4.34 3.63 7.52
C VAL A 293 4.14 2.18 7.96
N PHE A 294 4.67 1.23 7.19
CA PHE A 294 4.59 -0.20 7.48
C PHE A 294 5.73 -0.97 6.80
N MET A 295 5.94 -2.22 7.18
CA MET A 295 6.98 -3.08 6.59
C MET A 295 6.58 -4.55 6.60
N ILE A 296 7.09 -5.31 5.65
CA ILE A 296 7.06 -6.77 5.67
C ILE A 296 8.45 -7.35 5.40
N GLY A 297 8.73 -8.52 5.96
CA GLY A 297 9.98 -9.26 5.77
C GLY A 297 9.76 -10.61 5.08
N ARG A 298 10.38 -10.83 3.92
CA ARG A 298 10.42 -12.10 3.21
C ARG A 298 11.52 -12.99 3.77
N ARG A 299 11.18 -14.25 4.07
CA ARG A 299 12.13 -15.27 4.52
C ARG A 299 13.21 -15.50 3.45
N THR A 300 14.44 -15.67 3.91
CA THR A 300 15.62 -15.95 3.10
C THR A 300 16.35 -17.19 3.64
N PRO A 301 17.37 -17.70 2.93
CA PRO A 301 18.27 -18.73 3.47
C PRO A 301 18.98 -18.32 4.77
N TRP A 302 19.17 -17.02 5.00
CA TRP A 302 19.82 -16.48 6.21
C TRP A 302 18.83 -16.19 7.35
N THR A 303 17.52 -16.39 7.15
CA THR A 303 16.55 -16.27 8.24
C THR A 303 16.76 -17.41 9.25
N PRO A 304 16.90 -17.14 10.56
CA PRO A 304 17.06 -18.17 11.58
C PRO A 304 15.94 -19.22 11.54
N ASP A 305 16.31 -20.49 11.77
CA ASP A 305 15.34 -21.59 11.77
C ASP A 305 14.64 -21.70 13.12
N HIS A 306 13.71 -20.77 13.35
CA HIS A 306 12.82 -20.77 14.50
C HIS A 306 11.37 -20.89 14.06
N ASP A 307 10.52 -21.52 14.87
CA ASP A 307 9.10 -21.74 14.52
C ASP A 307 8.37 -20.43 14.17
N TRP A 308 8.65 -19.35 14.90
CA TRP A 308 8.06 -18.04 14.64
C TRP A 308 8.62 -17.33 13.40
N GLU A 309 9.68 -17.85 12.78
CA GLU A 309 10.28 -17.35 11.54
C GLU A 309 9.93 -18.21 10.30
N LYS A 310 9.18 -19.31 10.44
CA LYS A 310 8.87 -20.22 9.32
C LYS A 310 8.01 -19.61 8.20
N SER A 311 7.23 -18.58 8.51
CA SER A 311 6.32 -17.94 7.54
C SER A 311 7.06 -17.31 6.36
N LYS A 312 6.54 -17.51 5.13
CA LYS A 312 7.07 -16.93 3.88
C LYS A 312 7.25 -15.41 4.02
N TYR A 313 6.22 -14.73 4.49
CA TYR A 313 6.27 -13.31 4.84
C TYR A 313 5.94 -13.12 6.32
N LYS A 314 6.68 -12.22 6.97
CA LYS A 314 6.41 -11.72 8.32
C LYS A 314 5.96 -10.27 8.19
N LYS A 315 4.80 -9.92 8.74
CA LYS A 315 4.31 -8.54 8.78
C LYS A 315 4.84 -7.85 10.04
N LEU A 316 5.10 -6.54 9.96
CA LEU A 316 5.38 -5.75 11.14
C LEU A 316 4.24 -5.88 12.14
N ALA A 317 4.58 -5.98 13.43
CA ALA A 317 3.59 -6.10 14.49
C ALA A 317 2.67 -4.87 14.52
N VAL A 318 1.37 -5.12 14.64
CA VAL A 318 0.38 -4.07 14.93
C VAL A 318 0.02 -4.11 16.41
N ARG A 319 -0.36 -2.95 16.95
CA ARG A 319 -0.75 -2.81 18.36
C ARG A 319 -1.85 -3.80 18.73
N ASN A 320 -1.68 -4.47 19.87
CA ASN A 320 -2.71 -5.27 20.52
C ASN A 320 -2.48 -5.31 22.03
N ASP A 321 -3.54 -5.56 22.80
CA ASP A 321 -3.49 -5.47 24.27
C ASP A 321 -2.71 -6.61 24.95
N ARG A 322 -2.36 -7.67 24.21
CA ARG A 322 -1.71 -8.87 24.76
C ARG A 322 -0.18 -8.76 24.70
N ASN A 323 0.36 -8.72 23.49
CA ASN A 323 1.80 -8.92 23.26
C ASN A 323 2.47 -7.67 22.66
N HIS A 324 1.71 -6.76 22.05
CA HIS A 324 2.25 -5.60 21.32
C HIS A 324 1.62 -4.28 21.77
N SER A 325 1.32 -4.12 23.06
CA SER A 325 0.70 -2.90 23.59
C SER A 325 1.62 -1.67 23.49
N HIS A 326 2.93 -1.90 23.39
CA HIS A 326 3.96 -0.89 23.18
C HIS A 326 3.97 -0.30 21.77
N VAL A 327 3.47 -1.03 20.76
CA VAL A 327 3.44 -0.59 19.36
C VAL A 327 2.48 0.60 19.19
N ALA A 328 2.88 1.59 18.42
CA ALA A 328 2.07 2.79 18.19
C ALA A 328 0.78 2.45 17.39
N PRO A 329 -0.37 3.09 17.70
CA PRO A 329 -1.62 2.90 16.95
C PRO A 329 -1.53 3.25 15.46
N CYS A 330 -0.56 4.07 15.06
CA CYS A 330 -0.35 4.45 13.67
C CYS A 330 0.14 3.29 12.79
N ILE A 331 0.76 2.27 13.38
CA ILE A 331 1.23 1.09 12.65
C ILE A 331 0.05 0.19 12.35
N ARG A 332 -0.41 0.27 11.11
CA ARG A 332 -1.57 -0.46 10.61
C ARG A 332 -1.20 -1.32 9.42
N ASN A 333 -1.79 -2.51 9.38
CA ASN A 333 -1.70 -3.44 8.27
C ASN A 333 -2.84 -3.24 7.25
N ASP A 334 -3.42 -2.03 7.20
CA ASP A 334 -4.53 -1.65 6.33
C ASP A 334 -4.09 -0.96 5.04
N VAL A 335 -2.81 -0.64 4.90
CA VAL A 335 -2.23 0.03 3.73
C VAL A 335 -1.86 -1.00 2.68
N LEU A 336 -2.25 -0.76 1.42
CA LEU A 336 -1.80 -1.58 0.29
C LEU A 336 -0.36 -1.21 -0.08
N TYR A 337 0.41 -2.16 -0.58
CA TYR A 337 1.72 -1.84 -1.15
C TYR A 337 1.54 -0.96 -2.38
N ASN A 338 2.36 0.11 -2.48
CA ASN A 338 2.28 1.15 -3.51
C ASN A 338 0.94 1.93 -3.57
N GLU A 339 0.19 2.00 -2.46
CA GLU A 339 -1.12 2.67 -2.44
C GLU A 339 -1.10 4.13 -2.88
N ASP A 340 0.00 4.85 -2.66
CA ASP A 340 0.17 6.25 -3.08
C ASP A 340 -0.03 6.46 -4.59
N VAL A 341 0.11 5.41 -5.41
CA VAL A 341 -0.20 5.49 -6.84
C VAL A 341 -1.65 5.94 -7.09
N LEU A 342 -2.58 5.65 -6.17
CA LEU A 342 -3.97 6.08 -6.26
C LEU A 342 -4.12 7.61 -6.14
N LEU A 343 -3.19 8.28 -5.46
CA LEU A 343 -3.18 9.74 -5.35
C LEU A 343 -2.92 10.42 -6.69
N THR A 344 -2.30 9.70 -7.64
CA THR A 344 -2.11 10.19 -9.02
C THR A 344 -3.40 10.18 -9.86
N ARG A 345 -4.50 9.62 -9.32
CA ARG A 345 -5.80 9.42 -9.99
C ARG A 345 -5.64 8.77 -11.36
N PRO A 346 -5.04 7.57 -11.44
CA PRO A 346 -4.82 6.91 -12.72
C PRO A 346 -6.15 6.49 -13.34
N GLU A 347 -6.26 6.55 -14.67
CA GLU A 347 -7.48 6.07 -15.35
C GLU A 347 -7.66 4.55 -15.23
N ARG A 348 -6.55 3.82 -15.03
CA ARG A 348 -6.52 2.38 -14.85
C ARG A 348 -5.53 1.96 -13.77
N ILE A 349 -5.82 0.87 -13.08
CA ILE A 349 -4.91 0.33 -12.07
C ILE A 349 -4.90 -1.20 -12.06
N ILE A 350 -3.76 -1.80 -11.72
CA ILE A 350 -3.61 -3.24 -11.57
C ILE A 350 -3.56 -3.61 -10.08
N ILE A 351 -4.18 -4.72 -9.71
CA ILE A 351 -4.09 -5.35 -8.40
C ILE A 351 -3.38 -6.70 -8.57
N THR A 352 -2.22 -6.86 -7.92
CA THR A 352 -1.47 -8.13 -7.87
C THR A 352 -1.59 -8.81 -6.52
N GLU A 353 -1.38 -10.13 -6.44
CA GLU A 353 -1.38 -10.86 -5.17
C GLU A 353 -0.17 -10.48 -4.29
N GLY A 354 1.03 -10.53 -4.88
CA GLY A 354 2.30 -10.39 -4.19
C GLY A 354 2.92 -9.01 -4.31
N VAL A 355 3.77 -8.68 -3.32
CA VAL A 355 4.59 -7.46 -3.32
C VAL A 355 5.62 -7.46 -4.45
N THR A 356 6.20 -8.60 -4.80
CA THR A 356 7.25 -8.69 -5.83
C THR A 356 6.67 -8.46 -7.22
N ASP A 357 5.49 -9.01 -7.50
CA ASP A 357 4.77 -8.78 -8.75
C ASP A 357 4.35 -7.30 -8.89
N CYS A 358 3.95 -6.69 -7.77
CA CYS A 358 3.68 -5.26 -7.72
C CYS A 358 4.93 -4.45 -8.08
N ILE A 359 6.07 -4.76 -7.46
CA ILE A 359 7.35 -4.08 -7.73
C ILE A 359 7.79 -4.27 -9.19
N SER A 360 7.63 -5.47 -9.75
CA SER A 360 7.97 -5.75 -11.14
C SER A 360 7.13 -4.92 -12.11
N LEU A 361 5.83 -4.79 -11.87
CA LEU A 361 4.96 -3.91 -12.66
C LEU A 361 5.26 -2.43 -12.46
N MET A 362 5.63 -2.00 -11.25
CA MET A 362 6.10 -0.64 -11.01
C MET A 362 7.35 -0.32 -11.83
N GLU A 363 8.30 -1.25 -11.91
CA GLU A 363 9.52 -1.09 -12.71
C GLU A 363 9.23 -0.91 -14.21
N HIS A 364 8.13 -1.51 -14.68
CA HIS A 364 7.66 -1.38 -16.07
C HIS A 364 6.66 -0.21 -16.27
N GLY A 365 6.51 0.67 -15.29
CA GLY A 365 5.72 1.90 -15.40
C GLY A 365 4.21 1.73 -15.26
N PHE A 366 3.74 0.59 -14.77
CA PHE A 366 2.32 0.34 -14.58
C PHE A 366 1.79 0.90 -13.24
N PRO A 367 0.62 1.55 -13.22
CA PRO A 367 -0.07 1.87 -11.98
C PRO A 367 -0.57 0.58 -11.32
N VAL A 368 -0.01 0.22 -10.17
CA VAL A 368 -0.26 -1.09 -9.53
C VAL A 368 -0.25 -0.98 -8.01
N VAL A 369 -1.10 -1.77 -7.35
CA VAL A 369 -1.10 -1.97 -5.89
C VAL A 369 -1.13 -3.45 -5.55
N SER A 370 -0.71 -3.79 -4.32
CA SER A 370 -0.86 -5.16 -3.80
C SER A 370 -1.33 -5.19 -2.34
N PRO A 371 -2.35 -5.97 -1.98
CA PRO A 371 -2.72 -6.24 -0.60
C PRO A 371 -1.77 -7.23 0.11
N VAL A 372 -0.81 -7.82 -0.62
CA VAL A 372 0.13 -8.85 -0.12
C VAL A 372 -0.60 -9.96 0.64
N THR A 373 -1.75 -10.33 0.08
CA THR A 373 -2.69 -11.38 0.50
C THR A 373 -3.60 -11.69 -0.69
N VAL A 374 -4.35 -12.79 -0.60
CA VAL A 374 -5.30 -13.19 -1.66
C VAL A 374 -6.52 -12.25 -1.74
N GLN A 375 -6.83 -11.47 -0.69
CA GLN A 375 -8.03 -10.63 -0.62
C GLN A 375 -7.81 -9.34 0.17
N ILE A 376 -8.35 -8.23 -0.33
CA ILE A 376 -8.51 -6.99 0.42
C ILE A 376 -9.58 -7.20 1.51
N ARG A 377 -9.32 -6.74 2.74
CA ARG A 377 -10.25 -6.95 3.86
C ARG A 377 -11.48 -6.07 3.69
N GLU A 378 -12.63 -6.57 4.15
CA GLU A 378 -13.91 -5.86 4.00
C GLU A 378 -13.88 -4.45 4.61
N ALA A 379 -13.25 -4.31 5.78
CA ALA A 379 -13.09 -3.03 6.48
C ALA A 379 -12.19 -2.02 5.77
N ASP A 380 -11.35 -2.45 4.81
CA ASP A 380 -10.43 -1.53 4.12
C ASP A 380 -11.13 -0.78 2.96
N TRP A 381 -12.26 -1.29 2.45
CA TRP A 381 -12.95 -0.73 1.28
C TRP A 381 -13.53 0.66 1.51
N GLU A 382 -14.03 0.98 2.71
CA GLU A 382 -14.53 2.32 3.05
C GLU A 382 -13.48 3.40 2.79
N ARG A 383 -12.20 3.06 3.00
CA ARG A 383 -11.06 3.93 2.80
C ARG A 383 -10.53 3.91 1.36
N LEU A 384 -10.62 2.75 0.68
CA LEU A 384 -10.06 2.56 -0.66
C LEU A 384 -10.98 3.09 -1.77
N LEU A 385 -12.30 2.95 -1.63
CA LEU A 385 -13.27 3.36 -2.64
C LEU A 385 -13.18 4.86 -3.00
N PRO A 386 -13.05 5.79 -2.04
CA PRO A 386 -12.84 7.20 -2.37
C PRO A 386 -11.55 7.45 -3.17
N LYS A 387 -10.49 6.68 -2.92
CA LYS A 387 -9.20 6.78 -3.64
C LYS A 387 -9.27 6.20 -5.06
N LEU A 388 -10.24 5.32 -5.31
CA LEU A 388 -10.52 4.77 -6.64
C LEU A 388 -11.49 5.64 -7.45
N ALA A 389 -11.96 6.76 -6.90
CA ALA A 389 -12.83 7.69 -7.63
C ALA A 389 -12.13 8.21 -8.89
N GLY A 390 -12.76 8.00 -10.05
CA GLY A 390 -12.21 8.39 -11.35
C GLY A 390 -11.40 7.30 -12.07
N VAL A 391 -11.08 6.19 -11.39
CA VAL A 391 -10.53 4.99 -12.04
C VAL A 391 -11.63 4.41 -12.94
N LYS A 392 -11.34 4.27 -14.23
CA LYS A 392 -12.26 3.69 -15.22
C LYS A 392 -12.20 2.17 -15.20
N THR A 393 -10.99 1.61 -15.10
CA THR A 393 -10.76 0.16 -15.17
C THR A 393 -9.79 -0.33 -14.10
N VAL A 394 -10.17 -1.41 -13.41
CA VAL A 394 -9.28 -2.17 -12.53
C VAL A 394 -8.95 -3.50 -13.19
N PHE A 395 -7.67 -3.82 -13.29
CA PHE A 395 -7.18 -5.12 -13.72
C PHE A 395 -6.76 -5.93 -12.51
N ILE A 396 -7.17 -7.19 -12.41
CA ILE A 396 -6.66 -8.11 -11.39
C ILE A 396 -5.75 -9.12 -12.08
N CYS A 397 -4.47 -9.14 -11.69
CA CYS A 397 -3.46 -10.04 -12.22
C CYS A 397 -2.93 -10.92 -11.08
N GLN A 398 -3.34 -12.18 -11.05
CA GLN A 398 -2.88 -13.17 -10.06
C GLN A 398 -1.90 -14.15 -10.71
N ASP A 399 -1.16 -14.91 -9.91
CA ASP A 399 -0.40 -16.06 -10.39
C ASP A 399 -1.32 -16.98 -11.20
N ASN A 400 -0.90 -17.38 -12.39
CA ASN A 400 -1.63 -18.40 -13.14
C ASN A 400 -1.15 -19.77 -12.64
N GLU A 401 -1.80 -20.25 -11.58
CA GLU A 401 -1.53 -21.53 -10.91
C GLU A 401 -2.63 -22.57 -11.16
N VAL A 402 -2.31 -23.85 -10.90
CA VAL A 402 -3.23 -24.98 -11.12
C VAL A 402 -4.42 -24.95 -10.14
N SER A 403 -4.16 -24.59 -8.88
CA SER A 403 -5.16 -24.59 -7.79
C SER A 403 -6.28 -23.55 -7.98
N LYS A 404 -6.04 -22.53 -8.81
CA LYS A 404 -6.88 -21.32 -8.94
C LYS A 404 -7.20 -20.65 -7.58
N ALA A 405 -6.36 -20.80 -6.55
CA ALA A 405 -6.64 -20.23 -5.22
C ALA A 405 -6.74 -18.70 -5.27
N GLY A 406 -5.82 -18.05 -6.01
CA GLY A 406 -5.87 -16.62 -6.30
C GLY A 406 -7.17 -16.16 -7.00
N MET A 407 -7.77 -17.00 -7.84
CA MET A 407 -8.97 -16.68 -8.62
C MET A 407 -10.18 -16.39 -7.73
N THR A 408 -10.36 -17.14 -6.64
CA THR A 408 -11.49 -16.92 -5.73
C THR A 408 -11.41 -15.52 -5.09
N GLY A 409 -10.22 -15.09 -4.71
CA GLY A 409 -9.98 -13.74 -4.17
C GLY A 409 -10.16 -12.64 -5.21
N ALA A 410 -9.70 -12.89 -6.44
CA ALA A 410 -9.89 -11.99 -7.58
C ALA A 410 -11.38 -11.76 -7.88
N LEU A 411 -12.19 -12.83 -7.95
CA LEU A 411 -13.63 -12.74 -8.22
C LEU A 411 -14.38 -11.97 -7.12
N ARG A 412 -14.01 -12.15 -5.84
CA ARG A 412 -14.61 -11.38 -4.74
C ARG A 412 -14.27 -9.89 -4.86
N THR A 413 -13.02 -9.57 -5.13
CA THR A 413 -12.55 -8.19 -5.34
C THR A 413 -13.27 -7.53 -6.51
N ALA A 414 -13.34 -8.24 -7.65
CA ALA A 414 -14.03 -7.76 -8.84
C ALA A 414 -15.52 -7.49 -8.59
N ARG A 415 -16.19 -8.34 -7.80
CA ARG A 415 -17.59 -8.13 -7.44
C ARG A 415 -17.80 -6.85 -6.62
N ILE A 416 -16.98 -6.63 -5.60
CA ILE A 416 -17.08 -5.43 -4.74
C ILE A 416 -16.89 -4.16 -5.59
N LEU A 417 -15.89 -4.16 -6.48
CA LEU A 417 -15.62 -3.04 -7.38
C LEU A 417 -16.76 -2.81 -8.39
N ALA A 418 -17.31 -3.88 -8.96
CA ALA A 418 -18.45 -3.79 -9.89
C ALA A 418 -19.71 -3.26 -9.20
N GLU A 419 -19.97 -3.61 -7.94
CA GLU A 419 -21.07 -3.05 -7.13
C GLU A 419 -20.93 -1.52 -6.92
N HIS A 420 -19.71 -0.98 -7.05
CA HIS A 420 -19.42 0.45 -7.02
C HIS A 420 -19.23 1.08 -8.42
N GLY A 421 -19.60 0.35 -9.48
CA GLY A 421 -19.57 0.87 -10.85
C GLY A 421 -18.19 0.93 -11.49
N ILE A 422 -17.18 0.27 -10.91
CA ILE A 422 -15.81 0.23 -11.45
C ILE A 422 -15.65 -1.00 -12.33
N LEU A 423 -15.37 -0.80 -13.63
CA LEU A 423 -15.12 -1.90 -14.55
C LEU A 423 -13.92 -2.70 -14.07
N THR A 424 -14.12 -4.00 -13.82
CA THR A 424 -13.05 -4.88 -13.35
C THR A 424 -12.86 -6.07 -14.27
N THR A 425 -11.64 -6.27 -14.75
CA THR A 425 -11.24 -7.37 -15.63
C THR A 425 -10.09 -8.17 -15.02
N LEU A 426 -9.97 -9.43 -15.40
CA LEU A 426 -8.95 -10.34 -14.94
C LEU A 426 -7.93 -10.58 -16.05
N ALA A 427 -6.68 -10.23 -15.76
CA ALA A 427 -5.54 -10.43 -16.64
C ALA A 427 -4.92 -11.81 -16.33
N ILE A 428 -4.92 -12.69 -17.32
CA ILE A 428 -4.40 -14.06 -17.18
C ILE A 428 -3.05 -14.15 -17.89
N LEU A 429 -1.99 -14.38 -17.11
CA LEU A 429 -0.65 -14.58 -17.65
C LEU A 429 -0.61 -15.84 -18.55
N PRO A 430 -0.07 -15.75 -19.77
CA PRO A 430 0.06 -16.90 -20.65
C PRO A 430 1.11 -17.88 -20.10
N LEU A 431 0.85 -19.18 -20.21
CA LEU A 431 1.79 -20.21 -19.76
C LEU A 431 2.90 -20.40 -20.78
N GLY A 432 4.15 -20.42 -20.32
CA GLY A 432 5.30 -20.83 -21.12
C GLY A 432 5.36 -22.35 -21.31
N GLU A 433 6.28 -22.81 -22.16
CA GLU A 433 6.48 -24.25 -22.45
C GLU A 433 6.77 -25.05 -21.17
N LYS A 434 7.61 -24.52 -20.29
CA LYS A 434 7.93 -25.11 -18.98
C LYS A 434 6.67 -25.36 -18.16
N GLN A 435 5.82 -24.35 -17.98
CA GLN A 435 4.59 -24.46 -17.21
C GLN A 435 3.59 -25.41 -17.85
N GLN A 436 3.48 -25.39 -19.18
CA GLN A 436 2.59 -26.29 -19.91
C GLN A 436 3.03 -27.77 -19.77
N GLU A 437 4.34 -28.03 -19.84
CA GLU A 437 4.91 -29.36 -19.63
C GLU A 437 4.69 -29.85 -18.20
N ALA A 438 4.97 -29.03 -17.19
CA ALA A 438 4.71 -29.38 -15.79
C ALA A 438 3.23 -29.71 -15.55
N ARG A 439 2.31 -28.93 -16.13
CA ARG A 439 0.86 -29.21 -16.06
C ARG A 439 0.45 -30.50 -16.78
N ARG A 440 1.14 -30.87 -17.86
CA ARG A 440 0.89 -32.15 -18.56
C ARG A 440 1.34 -33.32 -17.69
N GLN A 441 2.54 -33.25 -17.12
CA GLN A 441 3.07 -34.29 -16.23
C GLN A 441 2.21 -34.45 -14.97
N LEU A 442 1.73 -33.36 -14.37
CA LEU A 442 0.79 -33.41 -13.24
C LEU A 442 -0.50 -34.18 -13.57
N ARG A 443 -1.07 -33.95 -14.75
CA ARG A 443 -2.27 -34.67 -15.20
C ARG A 443 -1.99 -36.15 -15.48
N GLU A 444 -0.89 -36.45 -16.17
CA GLU A 444 -0.57 -37.82 -16.60
C GLU A 444 -0.12 -38.71 -15.45
N GLN A 445 0.68 -38.17 -14.52
CA GLN A 445 1.29 -38.96 -13.44
C GLN A 445 0.45 -38.99 -12.17
N PHE A 446 -0.25 -37.89 -11.86
CA PHE A 446 -0.96 -37.72 -10.59
C PHE A 446 -2.46 -37.51 -10.76
N GLY A 447 -2.98 -37.43 -11.99
CA GLY A 447 -4.38 -37.13 -12.25
C GLY A 447 -4.81 -35.73 -11.83
N VAL A 448 -3.86 -34.83 -11.53
CA VAL A 448 -4.14 -33.51 -10.96
C VAL A 448 -4.57 -32.54 -12.06
N GLY A 449 -5.84 -32.18 -12.05
CA GLY A 449 -6.45 -31.15 -12.88
C GLY A 449 -6.50 -29.78 -12.19
N ALA A 450 -7.13 -28.81 -12.87
CA ALA A 450 -7.26 -27.43 -12.40
C ALA A 450 -8.23 -27.22 -11.21
N SER A 451 -8.71 -28.31 -10.60
CA SER A 451 -9.73 -28.31 -9.54
C SER A 451 -9.42 -29.23 -8.36
N ASP A 452 -8.27 -29.90 -8.37
CA ASP A 452 -7.94 -30.88 -7.32
C ASP A 452 -7.21 -30.21 -6.16
N ASP A 453 -7.63 -30.50 -4.93
CA ASP A 453 -7.01 -29.99 -3.72
C ASP A 453 -5.57 -30.53 -3.63
N ALA A 454 -4.59 -29.68 -3.92
CA ALA A 454 -3.16 -30.01 -3.94
C ALA A 454 -2.57 -30.36 -2.55
N LYS A 455 -3.40 -30.47 -1.50
CA LYS A 455 -2.96 -30.66 -0.11
C LYS A 455 -2.60 -32.12 0.24
N SER A 456 -2.79 -33.07 -0.67
CA SER A 456 -2.50 -34.50 -0.45
C SER A 456 -1.63 -35.12 -1.54
N LEU A 457 -0.79 -34.33 -2.21
CA LEU A 457 0.05 -34.82 -3.29
C LEU A 457 1.44 -35.27 -2.80
N PRO A 458 2.08 -36.26 -3.46
CA PRO A 458 3.43 -36.69 -3.13
C PRO A 458 4.46 -35.56 -3.25
N LEU A 459 5.58 -35.65 -2.53
CA LEU A 459 6.70 -34.69 -2.60
C LEU A 459 7.18 -34.46 -4.04
N GLU A 460 7.11 -35.50 -4.89
CA GLU A 460 7.47 -35.45 -6.30
C GLU A 460 6.56 -34.51 -7.11
N ALA A 461 5.30 -34.31 -6.69
CA ALA A 461 4.37 -33.40 -7.34
C ALA A 461 4.57 -31.94 -6.91
N GLU A 462 5.21 -31.66 -5.75
CA GLU A 462 5.44 -30.29 -5.27
C GLU A 462 6.35 -29.50 -6.22
N ALA A 463 7.40 -30.13 -6.75
CA ALA A 463 8.29 -29.52 -7.74
C ALA A 463 7.55 -29.18 -9.04
N LEU A 464 6.71 -30.11 -9.52
CA LEU A 464 5.89 -29.88 -10.71
C LEU A 464 4.83 -28.80 -10.50
N LEU A 465 4.22 -28.73 -9.31
CA LEU A 465 3.27 -27.66 -8.97
C LEU A 465 3.94 -26.28 -8.96
N ALA A 466 5.16 -26.19 -8.43
CA ALA A 466 5.95 -24.97 -8.46
C ALA A 466 6.29 -24.55 -9.90
N ASP A 467 6.61 -25.51 -10.77
CA ASP A 467 6.91 -25.27 -12.18
C ASP A 467 5.67 -25.05 -13.05
N ALA A 468 4.49 -25.45 -12.59
CA ALA A 468 3.22 -25.35 -13.32
C ALA A 468 2.54 -23.97 -13.21
N LYS A 469 3.11 -23.06 -12.41
CA LYS A 469 2.62 -21.70 -12.28
C LYS A 469 3.53 -20.69 -12.97
N ILE A 470 2.96 -19.55 -13.33
CA ILE A 470 3.70 -18.38 -13.79
C ILE A 470 3.23 -17.17 -12.99
N ASP A 471 4.19 -16.38 -12.54
CA ASP A 471 3.96 -15.07 -11.91
C ASP A 471 4.51 -13.94 -12.79
N VAL A 472 4.30 -12.70 -12.36
CA VAL A 472 4.71 -11.52 -13.13
C VAL A 472 6.22 -11.44 -13.29
N ASN A 473 6.98 -11.83 -12.26
CA ASN A 473 8.44 -11.79 -12.31
C ASN A 473 8.96 -12.80 -13.34
N GLU A 474 8.42 -14.02 -13.33
CA GLU A 474 8.74 -15.05 -14.33
C GLU A 474 8.35 -14.61 -15.75
N PHE A 475 7.20 -13.93 -15.91
CA PHE A 475 6.76 -13.40 -17.20
C PHE A 475 7.81 -12.46 -17.80
N PHE A 476 8.27 -11.45 -17.06
CA PHE A 476 9.30 -10.53 -17.55
C PHE A 476 10.69 -11.19 -17.66
N ALA A 477 11.05 -12.09 -16.74
CA ALA A 477 12.31 -12.84 -16.80
C ALA A 477 12.43 -13.72 -18.06
N SER A 478 11.31 -14.12 -18.66
CA SER A 478 11.27 -14.84 -19.94
C SER A 478 11.56 -13.97 -21.18
N GLY A 479 11.90 -12.69 -20.99
CA GLY A 479 12.21 -11.74 -22.08
C GLY A 479 10.99 -11.00 -22.63
N LYS A 480 9.83 -11.12 -21.96
CA LYS A 480 8.62 -10.35 -22.31
C LYS A 480 8.79 -8.89 -21.92
N THR A 481 8.13 -8.02 -22.67
CA THR A 481 8.21 -6.57 -22.52
C THR A 481 6.96 -6.00 -21.87
N ALA A 482 6.99 -4.71 -21.50
CA ALA A 482 5.80 -3.98 -21.07
C ALA A 482 4.69 -4.01 -22.15
N ALA A 483 5.06 -3.99 -23.44
CA ALA A 483 4.10 -4.07 -24.54
C ALA A 483 3.41 -5.44 -24.60
N ASP A 484 4.14 -6.53 -24.32
CA ASP A 484 3.55 -7.87 -24.20
C ASP A 484 2.57 -7.94 -23.02
N PHE A 485 2.89 -7.30 -21.90
CA PHE A 485 1.97 -7.23 -20.76
C PHE A 485 0.73 -6.38 -21.07
N GLU A 486 0.87 -5.29 -21.83
CA GLU A 486 -0.29 -4.52 -22.30
C GLU A 486 -1.24 -5.34 -23.15
N ALA A 487 -0.73 -6.19 -24.03
CA ALA A 487 -1.57 -7.11 -24.79
C ALA A 487 -2.39 -8.06 -23.88
N ILE A 488 -1.85 -8.43 -22.70
CA ILE A 488 -2.59 -9.22 -21.69
C ILE A 488 -3.71 -8.38 -21.07
N LEU A 489 -3.45 -7.10 -20.76
CA LEU A 489 -4.46 -6.20 -20.23
C LEU A 489 -5.58 -5.93 -21.25
N GLU A 490 -5.23 -5.75 -22.52
CA GLU A 490 -6.19 -5.59 -23.61
C GLU A 490 -7.05 -6.85 -23.83
N ALA A 491 -6.47 -8.03 -23.63
CA ALA A 491 -7.18 -9.31 -23.70
C ALA A 491 -7.90 -9.68 -22.39
N ALA A 492 -7.78 -8.87 -21.33
CA ALA A 492 -8.38 -9.17 -20.02
C ALA A 492 -9.90 -9.17 -20.12
N GLN A 493 -10.52 -10.10 -19.39
CA GLN A 493 -11.95 -10.35 -19.46
C GLN A 493 -12.64 -10.07 -18.13
N THR A 494 -13.88 -9.62 -18.16
CA THR A 494 -14.71 -9.53 -16.96
C THR A 494 -14.93 -10.92 -16.34
N PRO A 495 -15.26 -11.02 -15.03
CA PRO A 495 -15.63 -12.28 -14.40
C PRO A 495 -16.68 -13.09 -15.19
N VAL A 496 -17.66 -12.39 -15.76
CA VAL A 496 -18.74 -13.01 -16.54
C VAL A 496 -18.22 -13.54 -17.87
N GLU A 497 -17.40 -12.77 -18.59
CA GLU A 497 -16.79 -13.21 -19.85
C GLU A 497 -15.86 -14.42 -19.65
N LEU A 498 -15.07 -14.45 -18.57
CA LEU A 498 -14.26 -15.61 -18.21
C LEU A 498 -15.12 -16.86 -17.96
N ALA A 499 -16.18 -16.74 -17.17
CA ALA A 499 -17.08 -17.85 -16.88
C ALA A 499 -17.78 -18.37 -18.16
N ILE A 500 -18.15 -17.49 -19.07
CA ILE A 500 -18.68 -17.87 -20.40
C ILE A 500 -17.59 -18.58 -21.22
N GLY A 501 -16.34 -18.14 -21.12
CA GLY A 501 -15.19 -18.73 -21.80
C GLY A 501 -14.90 -20.18 -21.42
N GLU A 502 -15.24 -20.59 -20.18
CA GLU A 502 -15.13 -21.97 -19.71
C GLU A 502 -16.23 -22.91 -20.25
N LEU A 503 -17.29 -22.36 -20.87
CA LEU A 503 -18.32 -23.18 -21.53
C LEU A 503 -17.79 -23.78 -22.83
N SER A 504 -18.15 -25.03 -23.10
CA SER A 504 -17.81 -25.74 -24.33
C SER A 504 -19.07 -26.32 -24.99
N ALA A 505 -19.02 -26.45 -26.32
CA ALA A 505 -20.04 -27.17 -27.09
C ALA A 505 -20.11 -28.66 -26.66
N GLU A 506 -19.02 -29.20 -26.13
CA GLU A 506 -18.88 -30.59 -25.67
C GLU A 506 -19.36 -30.81 -24.23
N THR A 507 -19.65 -29.74 -23.47
CA THR A 507 -20.14 -29.86 -22.08
C THR A 507 -21.41 -30.72 -22.04
N PRO A 508 -21.53 -31.76 -21.19
CA PRO A 508 -22.73 -32.59 -21.11
C PRO A 508 -23.99 -31.78 -20.80
N GLU A 509 -25.14 -32.20 -21.33
CA GLU A 509 -26.41 -31.46 -21.17
C GLU A 509 -26.88 -31.39 -19.71
N ALA A 510 -26.60 -32.44 -18.93
CA ALA A 510 -26.87 -32.48 -17.49
C ALA A 510 -26.09 -31.41 -16.69
N ASP A 511 -24.87 -31.07 -17.14
CA ASP A 511 -24.00 -30.09 -16.45
C ASP A 511 -24.23 -28.67 -16.94
N LEU A 512 -24.68 -28.51 -18.19
CA LEU A 512 -24.83 -27.21 -18.82
C LEU A 512 -25.78 -26.28 -18.04
N GLY A 513 -26.91 -26.79 -17.53
CA GLY A 513 -27.83 -25.99 -16.73
C GLY A 513 -27.19 -25.46 -15.44
N ARG A 514 -26.45 -26.32 -14.74
CA ARG A 514 -25.73 -25.98 -13.49
C ARG A 514 -24.65 -24.90 -13.72
N LEU A 515 -23.99 -24.92 -14.88
CA LEU A 515 -22.97 -23.95 -15.25
C LEU A 515 -23.58 -22.63 -15.77
N LEU A 516 -24.70 -22.69 -16.49
CA LEU A 516 -25.37 -21.52 -17.04
C LEU A 516 -26.06 -20.66 -15.97
N ASP A 517 -26.70 -21.27 -14.98
CA ASP A 517 -27.46 -20.54 -13.96
C ASP A 517 -26.67 -19.43 -13.23
N PRO A 518 -25.45 -19.68 -12.70
CA PRO A 518 -24.67 -18.61 -12.07
C PRO A 518 -24.25 -17.53 -13.08
N ILE A 519 -23.91 -17.89 -14.32
CA ILE A 519 -23.55 -16.94 -15.38
C ILE A 519 -24.74 -16.04 -15.72
N LEU A 520 -25.91 -16.62 -15.96
CA LEU A 520 -27.13 -15.87 -16.29
C LEU A 520 -27.58 -14.97 -15.12
N ALA A 521 -27.31 -15.37 -13.87
CA ALA A 521 -27.58 -14.53 -12.71
C ALA A 521 -26.72 -13.25 -12.71
N GLU A 522 -25.46 -13.34 -13.11
CA GLU A 522 -24.57 -12.19 -13.24
C GLU A 522 -24.91 -11.34 -14.48
N VAL A 523 -25.12 -11.97 -15.64
CA VAL A 523 -25.53 -11.29 -16.88
C VAL A 523 -26.77 -10.42 -16.65
N ARG A 524 -27.73 -10.92 -15.87
CA ARG A 524 -28.96 -10.18 -15.55
C ARG A 524 -28.71 -8.85 -14.82
N ARG A 525 -27.62 -8.71 -14.07
CA ARG A 525 -27.30 -7.47 -13.33
C ARG A 525 -26.77 -6.37 -14.25
N LEU A 526 -26.35 -6.74 -15.45
CA LEU A 526 -25.87 -5.80 -16.47
C LEU A 526 -27.05 -5.04 -17.09
N ASP A 527 -26.75 -3.94 -17.78
CA ASP A 527 -27.75 -3.21 -18.55
C ASP A 527 -28.28 -4.04 -19.75
N PRO A 528 -29.42 -3.68 -20.35
CA PRO A 528 -30.03 -4.47 -21.41
C PRO A 528 -29.15 -4.70 -22.66
N ILE A 529 -28.24 -3.77 -22.98
CA ILE A 529 -27.35 -3.90 -24.15
C ILE A 529 -26.29 -4.95 -23.83
N GLU A 530 -25.65 -4.84 -22.67
CA GLU A 530 -24.68 -5.82 -22.21
C GLU A 530 -25.30 -7.20 -22.00
N GLN A 531 -26.54 -7.28 -21.53
CA GLN A 531 -27.28 -8.55 -21.47
C GLN A 531 -27.34 -9.23 -22.84
N ASP A 532 -27.78 -8.54 -23.90
CA ASP A 532 -27.88 -9.15 -25.24
C ASP A 532 -26.51 -9.58 -25.78
N ARG A 533 -25.46 -8.76 -25.54
CA ARG A 533 -24.06 -9.09 -25.89
C ARG A 533 -23.63 -10.42 -25.26
N HIS A 534 -23.79 -10.57 -23.94
CA HIS A 534 -23.38 -11.77 -23.23
C HIS A 534 -24.22 -12.99 -23.57
N LEU A 535 -25.54 -12.84 -23.78
CA LEU A 535 -26.40 -13.94 -24.23
C LEU A 535 -25.96 -14.51 -25.59
N ARG A 536 -25.52 -13.65 -26.52
CA ARG A 536 -24.95 -14.09 -27.80
C ARG A 536 -23.60 -14.78 -27.63
N LEU A 537 -22.76 -14.29 -26.71
CA LEU A 537 -21.47 -14.92 -26.40
C LEU A 537 -21.66 -16.33 -25.82
N ILE A 538 -22.62 -16.51 -24.90
CA ILE A 538 -23.01 -17.83 -24.37
C ILE A 538 -23.45 -18.75 -25.52
N GLN A 539 -24.34 -18.27 -26.38
CA GLN A 539 -24.80 -19.05 -27.53
C GLN A 539 -23.64 -19.47 -28.45
N GLN A 540 -22.68 -18.57 -28.68
CA GLN A 540 -21.50 -18.86 -29.50
C GLN A 540 -20.65 -19.98 -28.90
N ARG A 541 -20.48 -20.02 -27.57
CA ARG A 541 -19.68 -21.05 -26.88
C ARG A 541 -20.38 -22.40 -26.78
N VAL A 542 -21.68 -22.41 -26.51
CA VAL A 542 -22.47 -23.63 -26.31
C VAL A 542 -22.98 -24.22 -27.65
N GLY A 543 -23.04 -23.40 -28.71
CA GLY A 543 -23.49 -23.76 -30.04
C GLY A 543 -24.91 -23.29 -30.35
N LYS A 544 -25.08 -22.62 -31.50
CA LYS A 544 -26.35 -22.00 -31.93
C LYS A 544 -27.53 -22.98 -31.99
N GLY A 545 -27.29 -24.24 -32.35
CA GLY A 545 -28.32 -25.27 -32.47
C GLY A 545 -28.75 -25.89 -31.14
N ARG A 546 -27.95 -25.71 -30.08
CA ARG A 546 -28.18 -26.35 -28.78
C ARG A 546 -29.02 -25.47 -27.86
N VAL A 547 -28.69 -24.18 -27.75
CA VAL A 547 -29.45 -23.24 -26.92
C VAL A 547 -29.67 -21.91 -27.65
N PRO A 548 -30.91 -21.61 -28.10
CA PRO A 548 -31.26 -20.31 -28.68
C PRO A 548 -31.18 -19.15 -27.67
N VAL A 549 -30.84 -17.95 -28.13
CA VAL A 549 -30.84 -16.73 -27.29
C VAL A 549 -32.20 -16.47 -26.62
N SER A 550 -33.31 -16.83 -27.28
CA SER A 550 -34.66 -16.72 -26.71
C SER A 550 -34.86 -17.61 -25.48
N VAL A 551 -34.25 -18.80 -25.47
CA VAL A 551 -34.27 -19.73 -24.34
C VAL A 551 -33.41 -19.19 -23.20
N LEU A 552 -32.18 -18.74 -23.50
CA LEU A 552 -31.31 -18.12 -22.50
C LEU A 552 -31.96 -16.89 -21.85
N ARG A 553 -32.61 -16.04 -22.65
CA ARG A 553 -33.36 -14.88 -22.15
C ARG A 553 -34.52 -15.29 -21.24
N ARG A 554 -35.19 -16.40 -21.53
CA ARG A 554 -36.27 -16.94 -20.67
C ARG A 554 -35.70 -17.49 -19.36
N GLN A 555 -34.62 -18.27 -19.43
CA GLN A 555 -33.95 -18.85 -18.26
C GLN A 555 -33.41 -17.76 -17.33
N MET A 556 -32.75 -16.73 -17.88
CA MET A 556 -32.29 -15.55 -17.13
C MET A 556 -33.44 -14.86 -16.38
N LYS A 557 -34.66 -14.86 -16.94
CA LYS A 557 -35.85 -14.35 -16.25
C LYS A 557 -36.28 -15.25 -15.08
N VAL A 558 -36.17 -16.57 -15.22
CA VAL A 558 -36.60 -17.58 -14.23
C VAL A 558 -35.65 -17.70 -13.04
N VAL A 559 -34.33 -17.53 -13.22
CA VAL A 559 -33.32 -17.58 -12.14
C VAL A 559 -33.62 -16.62 -10.97
N GLU A 560 -34.45 -15.59 -11.21
CA GLU A 560 -34.96 -14.67 -10.18
C GLU A 560 -35.93 -15.32 -9.17
N ILE A 561 -36.76 -16.26 -9.62
CA ILE A 561 -37.89 -16.79 -8.84
C ILE A 561 -37.40 -17.77 -7.76
N SER A 562 -36.41 -18.61 -8.08
CA SER A 562 -35.88 -19.61 -7.15
C SER A 562 -35.08 -19.02 -6.00
N ARG A 563 -34.45 -17.84 -6.15
CA ARG A 563 -33.71 -17.16 -5.06
C ARG A 563 -34.60 -16.34 -4.12
N LYS A 564 -35.75 -15.82 -4.59
CA LYS A 564 -36.76 -15.19 -3.71
C LYS A 564 -37.55 -16.22 -2.89
N GLY A 565 -37.56 -17.49 -3.29
CA GLY A 565 -38.33 -18.58 -2.67
C GLY A 565 -37.70 -19.25 -1.44
N THR A 566 -36.38 -19.11 -1.20
CA THR A 566 -35.69 -19.79 -0.09
C THR A 566 -35.49 -18.91 1.16
N GLY A 567 -35.90 -17.64 1.13
CA GLY A 567 -35.72 -16.67 2.22
C GLY A 567 -36.92 -16.45 3.15
N LYS A 568 -38.02 -17.21 3.02
CA LYS A 568 -39.23 -17.01 3.84
C LYS A 568 -39.92 -18.33 4.14
N ARG A 569 -39.59 -18.97 5.27
CA ARG A 569 -40.53 -19.73 6.12
C ARG A 569 -39.82 -20.29 7.37
N SER A 570 -39.84 -19.52 8.45
CA SER A 570 -40.03 -20.04 9.82
C SER A 570 -40.27 -18.89 10.81
N ARG A 571 -41.49 -18.35 10.81
CA ARG A 571 -42.05 -17.71 12.01
C ARG A 571 -43.52 -18.13 12.10
N ALA A 572 -43.82 -18.99 13.08
CA ALA A 572 -44.76 -18.71 14.17
C ALA A 572 -45.40 -20.00 14.72
N SER A 573 -44.96 -20.41 15.90
CA SER A 573 -45.78 -20.87 17.04
C SER A 573 -44.78 -21.21 18.15
N GLY A 574 -44.89 -20.83 19.41
CA GLY A 574 -45.82 -20.01 20.17
C GLY A 574 -45.33 -20.04 21.64
N ARG A 575 -45.81 -19.10 22.45
CA ARG A 575 -45.72 -19.04 23.93
C ARG A 575 -44.34 -18.75 24.56
N GLY A 576 -44.20 -17.57 25.17
CA GLY A 576 -43.34 -17.40 26.36
C GLY A 576 -44.06 -17.90 27.62
N PRO A 577 -43.67 -17.49 28.84
CA PRO A 577 -42.40 -16.91 29.32
C PRO A 577 -41.83 -17.70 30.52
N ALA A 578 -40.58 -17.43 30.95
CA ALA A 578 -40.18 -17.44 32.38
C ALA A 578 -38.69 -17.10 32.54
N ALA A 579 -38.42 -16.37 33.62
CA ALA A 579 -37.13 -15.90 34.09
C ALA A 579 -36.38 -16.95 34.93
N VAL A 580 -35.14 -16.59 35.32
CA VAL A 580 -34.50 -16.75 36.65
C VAL A 580 -33.10 -17.39 36.61
N ALA A 581 -32.13 -16.66 37.20
CA ALA A 581 -30.88 -17.01 37.89
C ALA A 581 -29.87 -17.96 37.20
N ALA A 582 -28.60 -17.56 36.99
CA ALA A 582 -27.52 -17.47 37.98
C ALA A 582 -27.36 -18.76 38.81
N ILE A 583 -26.21 -19.44 38.68
CA ILE A 583 -25.30 -19.91 39.75
C ILE A 583 -24.08 -20.63 39.10
N ASN A 584 -22.94 -20.37 39.73
CA ASN A 584 -21.57 -20.86 39.66
C ASN A 584 -21.26 -22.36 39.39
N GLU A 585 -19.97 -22.54 39.07
CA GLU A 585 -18.98 -23.50 39.61
C GLU A 585 -18.60 -24.75 38.80
N ASN A 586 -17.26 -24.85 38.64
CA ASN A 586 -16.39 -26.02 38.44
C ASN A 586 -16.63 -26.92 37.22
N ASP A 587 -15.60 -27.07 36.38
CA ASP A 587 -14.69 -28.20 36.58
C ASP A 587 -13.35 -28.04 35.83
N SER A 588 -12.30 -28.42 36.54
CA SER A 588 -10.96 -28.79 36.10
C SER A 588 -10.95 -30.06 35.26
N GLY A 589 -9.98 -30.23 34.37
CA GLY A 589 -9.66 -31.55 33.80
C GLY A 589 -8.87 -31.52 32.49
N ASP A 590 -7.54 -31.62 32.65
CA ASP A 590 -6.49 -32.05 31.72
C ASP A 590 -6.14 -31.24 30.45
#